data_AF-A0A3D0N5K7-F1
#
_entry.id   AF-A0A3D0N5K7-F1
#
_cell.length_a   1.000
_cell.length_b   1.000
_cell.length_c   1.000
_cell.angle_alpha   90.00
_cell.angle_beta   90.00
_cell.angle_gamma   90.00
#
_symmetry.space_group_name_H-M   'P 1'
#
loop_
_entity.id
_entity.type
_entity.pdbx_description
1 polymer ?
#
loop_
_entity_poly.entity_id
_entity_poly.type
_entity_poly.pdbx_seq_one_letter_code
_entity_poly.pdbx_strand_id
1 'polypeptide(L)'
;MRSVLIGLVPLLAVLAIIAVAGGATMPASTCSAEELEQLVGTDWYSVRIFGQPNGYARIETELLDSPDGPRLQVTEELRVLVSLSGQQLEASKSQITVYDDRLRPASIELVKNELGRTSEVTGRLEGNELVLRTTSAEPGAPPELVRRIELPDDFSSDVLISLMALRGQLKAGETFTYSVYDPEVDMVDTHTVSVSGREAVGEVDATLVEAASEKLGINVMSWVDDEGRLLRQSVPGLMDLSLERVSEQEAVETMAPFEITNTIAVEQHLPLVRSLQEARLRIARNVGSAAELIPATARQRVVADGDDALVTIAREMPPSDSLPLPIEGEGLAEFLRPTSFLQSADPKIAEKAREIVGDETSAWGAAQKLCAWVKTNMHSVSSEPRPITALEILEAMRGDCTEHAILMAALGRAVGLPTKLVTGLAYVGGKFGYHAWTEVYVGRWVEMDPAWGEMTVDAGHLMVHSGSVDEQSFAQASLATGRTLGAISIEIEGYTTSDGRRVEAGEEEQ
;
A
#
# COMPACT_ATOMS: atom_id res chain seq x y z
N MET A 1 1.25 -9.47 12.98
CA MET A 1 0.93 -8.11 13.48
C MET A 1 1.43 -7.04 12.52
N ARG A 2 2.65 -7.16 12.00
CA ARG A 2 3.15 -6.23 10.97
C ARG A 2 2.54 -6.39 9.58
N SER A 3 2.09 -7.58 9.21
CA SER A 3 1.34 -7.76 7.96
C SER A 3 0.12 -6.82 7.88
N VAL A 4 -0.40 -6.40 9.03
CA VAL A 4 -1.45 -5.37 9.15
C VAL A 4 -0.89 -3.95 9.13
N LEU A 5 0.28 -3.71 9.75
CA LEU A 5 0.99 -2.42 9.67
C LEU A 5 1.41 -2.08 8.23
N ILE A 6 1.75 -3.08 7.41
CA ILE A 6 1.91 -2.90 5.96
C ILE A 6 0.63 -2.27 5.41
N GLY A 7 -0.55 -2.79 5.75
CA GLY A 7 -1.85 -2.21 5.39
C GLY A 7 -2.16 -0.79 5.90
N LEU A 8 -1.35 -0.22 6.80
CA LEU A 8 -1.53 1.14 7.35
C LEU A 8 -0.61 2.21 6.77
N VAL A 9 0.46 1.81 6.09
CA VAL A 9 1.27 2.75 5.32
C VAL A 9 0.49 3.46 4.18
N PRO A 10 -0.53 2.86 3.51
CA PRO A 10 -1.26 3.59 2.48
C PRO A 10 -2.25 4.60 3.08
N LEU A 11 -2.47 4.57 4.40
CA LEU A 11 -3.35 5.50 5.10
C LEU A 11 -2.79 6.92 5.06
N LEU A 12 -1.45 7.06 5.05
CA LEU A 12 -0.76 8.33 4.74
C LEU A 12 -0.72 8.60 3.23
N ALA A 13 -0.69 7.54 2.39
CA ALA A 13 -0.57 7.67 0.95
C ALA A 13 -1.82 8.20 0.24
N VAL A 14 -2.99 7.77 0.71
CA VAL A 14 -4.27 8.08 0.07
C VAL A 14 -4.75 9.52 0.36
N LEU A 15 -4.12 10.20 1.33
CA LEU A 15 -4.47 11.56 1.72
C LEU A 15 -3.86 12.65 0.81
N ALA A 16 -3.12 12.25 -0.23
CA ALA A 16 -2.57 13.14 -1.25
C ALA A 16 -3.50 13.42 -2.44
N ILE A 17 -4.72 12.86 -2.46
CA ILE A 17 -5.62 12.94 -3.62
C ILE A 17 -6.65 14.05 -3.42
N ILE A 18 -6.43 15.26 -3.94
CA ILE A 18 -7.42 16.35 -3.97
C ILE A 18 -7.66 16.75 -5.43
N ALA A 19 -8.29 15.87 -6.19
CA ALA A 19 -8.15 15.80 -7.64
C ALA A 19 -8.91 16.87 -8.47
N VAL A 20 -8.56 17.20 -9.79
CA VAL A 20 -9.39 17.19 -11.10
C VAL A 20 -9.34 18.38 -12.22
N ALA A 21 -8.98 18.17 -13.56
CA ALA A 21 -9.59 18.82 -14.83
C ALA A 21 -9.69 18.12 -16.26
N GLY A 22 -10.77 18.47 -17.04
CA GLY A 22 -11.50 18.15 -18.35
C GLY A 22 -11.04 17.60 -19.74
N GLY A 23 -11.60 16.45 -20.21
CA GLY A 23 -12.01 15.94 -21.55
C GLY A 23 -11.14 16.03 -22.81
N ALA A 24 -10.04 16.74 -22.73
CA ALA A 24 -8.91 16.71 -23.64
C ALA A 24 -7.69 16.51 -22.72
N THR A 25 -6.48 16.29 -23.27
CA THR A 25 -5.32 16.77 -22.53
C THR A 25 -5.59 18.24 -22.25
N MET A 26 -5.90 18.60 -21.00
CA MET A 26 -6.18 19.98 -20.65
C MET A 26 -4.96 20.78 -21.08
N PRO A 27 -5.09 21.74 -22.01
CA PRO A 27 -3.97 22.59 -22.33
C PRO A 27 -3.55 23.27 -21.03
N ALA A 28 -2.23 23.37 -20.83
CA ALA A 28 -1.62 24.11 -19.74
C ALA A 28 -2.38 25.42 -19.48
N SER A 29 -3.21 25.43 -18.44
CA SER A 29 -4.03 26.59 -18.12
C SER A 29 -3.29 27.35 -17.05
N THR A 30 -2.67 28.46 -17.44
CA THR A 30 -1.96 29.32 -16.50
C THR A 30 -2.95 29.92 -15.49
N CYS A 31 -2.52 30.03 -14.23
CA CYS A 31 -3.31 30.65 -13.17
C CYS A 31 -3.05 32.16 -13.12
N SER A 32 -4.09 32.96 -12.94
CA SER A 32 -3.94 34.38 -12.62
C SER A 32 -3.72 34.60 -11.12
N ALA A 33 -3.09 35.71 -10.75
CA ALA A 33 -2.86 36.06 -9.35
C ALA A 33 -4.16 36.17 -8.53
N GLU A 34 -5.22 36.74 -9.12
CA GLU A 34 -6.54 36.88 -8.49
C GLU A 34 -7.23 35.52 -8.24
N GLU A 35 -6.99 34.53 -9.10
CA GLU A 35 -7.50 33.17 -8.89
C GLU A 35 -6.72 32.47 -7.77
N LEU A 36 -5.40 32.62 -7.72
CA LEU A 36 -4.58 32.05 -6.65
C LEU A 36 -4.91 32.68 -5.28
N GLU A 37 -5.21 33.99 -5.24
CA GLU A 37 -5.60 34.68 -4.02
C GLU A 37 -6.92 34.14 -3.43
N GLN A 38 -7.85 33.69 -4.27
CA GLN A 38 -9.10 33.07 -3.82
C GLN A 38 -8.91 31.69 -3.17
N LEU A 39 -7.80 31.02 -3.46
CA LEU A 39 -7.44 29.74 -2.86
C LEU A 39 -6.70 29.89 -1.51
N VAL A 40 -6.29 31.11 -1.14
CA VAL A 40 -5.57 31.36 0.11
C VAL A 40 -6.48 31.11 1.31
N GLY A 41 -5.98 30.35 2.27
CA GLY A 41 -6.74 30.01 3.47
C GLY A 41 -6.16 28.85 4.24
N THR A 42 -6.76 28.55 5.38
CA THR A 42 -6.43 27.39 6.20
C THR A 42 -7.70 26.60 6.47
N ASP A 43 -7.68 25.32 6.11
CA ASP A 43 -8.78 24.39 6.34
C ASP A 43 -8.30 23.23 7.22
N TRP A 44 -9.19 22.83 8.12
CA TRP A 44 -9.00 21.71 9.03
C TRP A 44 -9.99 20.60 8.72
N TYR A 45 -9.52 19.37 8.78
CA TYR A 45 -10.30 18.19 8.47
C TYR A 45 -10.16 17.17 9.59
N SER A 46 -11.27 16.54 9.98
CA SER A 46 -11.25 15.32 10.76
C SER A 46 -10.95 14.16 9.83
N VAL A 47 -9.86 13.43 10.08
CA VAL A 47 -9.51 12.22 9.35
C VAL A 47 -10.18 11.05 10.04
N ARG A 48 -11.10 10.39 9.33
CA ARG A 48 -11.96 9.35 9.87
C ARG A 48 -11.65 7.99 9.26
N ILE A 49 -11.48 6.97 10.09
CA ILE A 49 -11.20 5.59 9.67
C ILE A 49 -12.17 4.69 10.43
N PHE A 50 -12.80 3.73 9.74
CA PHE A 50 -13.92 2.96 10.28
C PHE A 50 -15.03 3.86 10.87
N GLY A 51 -15.22 5.04 10.27
CA GLY A 51 -16.19 6.06 10.69
C GLY A 51 -15.85 6.82 11.98
N GLN A 52 -14.69 6.60 12.60
CA GLN A 52 -14.27 7.28 13.84
C GLN A 52 -13.25 8.40 13.56
N PRO A 53 -13.27 9.52 14.29
CA PRO A 53 -12.27 10.58 14.14
C PRO A 53 -10.92 10.13 14.73
N ASN A 54 -10.00 9.70 13.87
CA ASN A 54 -8.73 9.11 14.29
C ASN A 54 -7.54 10.04 14.14
N GLY A 55 -7.75 11.16 13.48
CA GLY A 55 -6.69 12.09 13.13
C GLY A 55 -7.24 13.42 12.65
N TYR A 56 -6.33 14.28 12.23
CA TYR A 56 -6.66 15.49 11.51
C TYR A 56 -5.75 15.67 10.31
N ALA A 57 -6.23 16.45 9.35
CA ALA A 57 -5.40 17.09 8.33
C ALA A 57 -5.59 18.61 8.42
N ARG A 58 -4.51 19.36 8.25
CA ARG A 58 -4.51 20.81 8.07
C ARG A 58 -3.93 21.10 6.69
N ILE A 59 -4.67 21.86 5.89
CA ILE A 59 -4.21 22.35 4.59
C ILE A 59 -4.18 23.86 4.68
N GLU A 60 -3.00 24.43 4.50
CA GLU A 60 -2.77 25.86 4.50
C GLU A 60 -2.23 26.28 3.15
N THR A 61 -2.90 27.23 2.52
CA THR A 61 -2.57 27.73 1.20
C THR A 61 -2.19 29.20 1.30
N GLU A 62 -1.01 29.55 0.80
CA GLU A 62 -0.44 30.89 0.86
C GLU A 62 0.05 31.34 -0.52
N LEU A 63 0.07 32.65 -0.74
CA LEU A 63 0.72 33.26 -1.89
C LEU A 63 2.16 33.64 -1.55
N LEU A 64 3.10 33.16 -2.36
CA LEU A 64 4.49 33.55 -2.32
C LEU A 64 4.80 34.53 -3.44
N ASP A 65 5.43 35.65 -3.09
CA ASP A 65 6.06 36.52 -4.07
C ASP A 65 7.31 35.83 -4.64
N SER A 66 7.32 35.60 -5.96
CA SER A 66 8.49 35.07 -6.67
C SER A 66 8.92 36.00 -7.82
N PRO A 67 10.21 35.94 -8.25
CA PRO A 67 10.69 36.77 -9.35
C PRO A 67 9.91 36.62 -10.66
N ASP A 68 9.28 35.46 -10.88
CA ASP A 68 8.54 35.12 -12.10
C ASP A 68 7.02 35.36 -11.95
N GLY A 69 6.57 35.91 -10.82
CA GLY A 69 5.15 36.11 -10.49
C GLY A 69 4.75 35.43 -9.17
N PRO A 70 3.52 35.67 -8.68
CA PRO A 70 3.02 35.00 -7.48
C PRO A 70 2.92 33.50 -7.69
N ARG A 71 3.30 32.72 -6.68
CA ARG A 71 3.22 31.26 -6.66
C ARG A 71 2.37 30.79 -5.49
N LEU A 72 1.70 29.66 -5.67
CA LEU A 72 0.94 29.03 -4.60
C LEU A 72 1.87 28.14 -3.77
N GLN A 73 1.90 28.34 -2.46
CA GLN A 73 2.47 27.40 -1.50
C GLN A 73 1.32 26.69 -0.80
N VAL A 74 1.37 25.36 -0.78
CA VAL A 74 0.44 24.53 -0.01
C VAL A 74 1.22 23.76 1.03
N THR A 75 0.88 23.97 2.29
CA THR A 75 1.40 23.25 3.46
C THR A 75 0.34 22.28 3.95
N GLU A 76 0.67 21.00 3.97
CA GLU A 76 -0.20 19.92 4.43
C GLU A 76 0.40 19.30 5.69
N GLU A 77 -0.37 19.28 6.77
CA GLU A 77 -0.05 18.51 7.97
C GLU A 77 -1.10 17.44 8.16
N LEU A 78 -0.65 16.23 8.47
CA LEU A 78 -1.52 15.10 8.72
C LEU A 78 -1.02 14.36 9.95
N ARG A 79 -1.96 13.99 10.82
CA ARG A 79 -1.69 13.17 11.99
C ARG A 79 -2.81 12.16 12.20
N VAL A 80 -2.44 10.89 12.35
CA VAL A 80 -3.36 9.78 12.60
C VAL A 80 -2.88 8.98 13.81
N LEU A 81 -3.79 8.66 14.71
CA LEU A 81 -3.53 7.83 15.89
C LEU A 81 -3.97 6.40 15.64
N VAL A 82 -3.08 5.46 15.96
CA VAL A 82 -3.30 4.02 15.79
C VAL A 82 -3.09 3.32 17.12
N SER A 83 -3.95 2.37 17.48
CA SER A 83 -3.73 1.45 18.59
C SER A 83 -3.36 0.06 18.04
N LEU A 84 -2.20 -0.44 18.43
CA LEU A 84 -1.75 -1.78 18.09
C LEU A 84 -1.36 -2.54 19.36
N SER A 85 -2.15 -3.58 19.69
CA SER A 85 -1.91 -4.42 20.88
C SER A 85 -1.75 -3.63 22.18
N GLY A 86 -2.56 -2.58 22.34
CA GLY A 86 -2.55 -1.71 23.51
C GLY A 86 -1.45 -0.65 23.51
N GLN A 87 -0.57 -0.61 22.50
CA GLN A 87 0.37 0.50 22.29
C GLN A 87 -0.26 1.54 21.36
N GLN A 88 -0.21 2.80 21.77
CA GLN A 88 -0.58 3.92 20.90
C GLN A 88 0.61 4.31 20.05
N LEU A 89 0.39 4.36 18.74
CA LEU A 89 1.33 4.75 17.71
C LEU A 89 0.75 5.96 16.97
N GLU A 90 1.64 6.70 16.33
CA GLU A 90 1.29 7.85 15.53
C GLU A 90 1.90 7.70 14.14
N ALA A 91 1.08 7.95 13.13
CA ALA A 91 1.52 8.19 11.78
C ALA A 91 1.33 9.70 11.51
N SER A 92 2.35 10.36 10.97
CA SER A 92 2.24 11.78 10.64
C SER A 92 3.02 12.15 9.39
N LYS A 93 2.61 13.26 8.78
CA LYS A 93 3.18 13.82 7.57
C LYS A 93 3.16 15.35 7.68
N SER A 94 4.23 15.98 7.19
CA SER A 94 4.29 17.41 6.91
C SER A 94 4.86 17.60 5.52
N GLN A 95 4.11 18.26 4.65
CA GLN A 95 4.49 18.53 3.27
C GLN A 95 4.37 20.02 2.97
N ILE A 96 5.35 20.57 2.27
CA ILE A 96 5.28 21.90 1.69
C ILE A 96 5.51 21.74 0.19
N THR A 97 4.54 22.18 -0.61
CA THR A 97 4.64 22.17 -2.06
C THR A 97 4.49 23.59 -2.60
N VAL A 98 5.46 24.04 -3.39
CA VAL A 98 5.35 25.30 -4.13
C VAL A 98 5.03 24.98 -5.57
N TYR A 99 3.96 25.54 -6.09
CA TYR A 99 3.50 25.31 -7.46
C TYR A 99 3.98 26.40 -8.43
N ASP A 100 4.24 26.02 -9.68
CA ASP A 100 4.41 26.97 -10.78
C ASP A 100 3.05 27.46 -11.32
N ASP A 101 3.09 28.32 -12.34
CA ASP A 101 1.90 28.91 -12.96
C ASP A 101 0.98 27.89 -13.67
N ARG A 102 1.49 26.67 -13.94
CA ARG A 102 0.77 25.53 -14.48
C ARG A 102 0.35 24.51 -13.42
N LEU A 103 0.48 24.86 -12.13
CA LEU A 103 0.23 24.00 -10.99
C LEU A 103 1.12 22.75 -10.94
N ARG A 104 2.32 22.80 -11.51
CA ARG A 104 3.34 21.74 -11.35
C ARG A 104 4.17 22.03 -10.10
N PRO A 105 4.62 21.01 -9.34
CA PRO A 105 5.39 21.22 -8.12
C PRO A 105 6.78 21.73 -8.48
N ALA A 106 7.02 23.03 -8.32
CA ALA A 106 8.32 23.65 -8.47
C ALA A 106 9.30 23.16 -7.38
N SER A 107 8.80 22.97 -6.17
CA SER A 107 9.52 22.31 -5.08
C SER A 107 8.58 21.50 -4.19
N ILE A 108 9.12 20.43 -3.61
CA ILE A 108 8.46 19.58 -2.60
C ILE A 108 9.42 19.45 -1.42
N GLU A 109 8.93 19.65 -0.22
CA GLU A 109 9.60 19.29 1.02
C GLU A 109 8.63 18.43 1.82
N LEU A 110 9.01 17.19 2.12
CA LEU A 110 8.11 16.22 2.73
C LEU A 110 8.85 15.48 3.82
N VAL A 111 8.30 15.52 5.03
CA VAL A 111 8.75 14.74 6.18
C VAL A 111 7.63 13.81 6.58
N LYS A 112 7.94 12.53 6.70
CA LYS A 112 6.98 11.50 7.09
C LYS A 112 7.45 10.78 8.32
N ASN A 113 6.50 10.40 9.15
CA ASN A 113 6.67 9.48 10.25
C ASN A 113 5.71 8.30 10.04
N GLU A 114 6.26 7.18 9.60
CA GLU A 114 5.54 5.93 9.38
C GLU A 114 5.64 5.05 10.64
N LEU A 115 4.91 5.44 11.69
CA LEU A 115 4.82 4.67 12.93
C LEU A 115 6.20 4.49 13.62
N GLY A 116 6.98 5.56 13.64
CA GLY A 116 8.28 5.64 14.29
C GLY A 116 9.49 5.54 13.35
N ARG A 117 9.29 5.47 12.03
CA ARG A 117 10.36 5.69 11.05
C ARG A 117 10.19 7.03 10.37
N THR A 118 11.26 7.80 10.35
CA THR A 118 11.26 9.09 9.64
C THR A 118 11.94 8.99 8.28
N SER A 119 11.28 9.52 7.25
CA SER A 119 11.88 9.76 5.94
C SER A 119 11.65 11.20 5.52
N GLU A 120 12.59 11.71 4.73
CA GLU A 120 12.56 13.05 4.16
C GLU A 120 12.67 12.93 2.64
N VAL A 121 11.77 13.61 1.92
CA VAL A 121 11.79 13.73 0.46
C VAL A 121 11.88 15.20 0.11
N THR A 122 12.84 15.54 -0.73
CA THR A 122 12.91 16.87 -1.36
C THR A 122 12.78 16.74 -2.87
N GLY A 123 11.98 17.59 -3.49
CA GLY A 123 11.73 17.62 -4.92
C GLY A 123 12.04 18.99 -5.50
N ARG A 124 12.59 19.04 -6.71
CA ARG A 124 12.76 20.27 -7.50
C ARG A 124 12.45 20.03 -8.96
N LEU A 125 11.68 20.93 -9.56
CA LEU A 125 11.43 20.92 -10.99
C LEU A 125 12.61 21.56 -11.74
N GLU A 126 13.29 20.76 -12.56
CA GLU A 126 14.39 21.18 -13.43
C GLU A 126 13.93 21.06 -14.90
N GLY A 127 13.39 22.15 -15.44
CA GLY A 127 12.82 22.15 -16.79
C GLY A 127 11.52 21.34 -16.86
N ASN A 128 11.61 20.12 -17.39
CA ASN A 128 10.48 19.18 -17.44
C ASN A 128 10.73 17.89 -16.64
N GLU A 129 11.80 17.86 -15.85
CA GLU A 129 12.11 16.73 -14.97
C GLU A 129 11.89 17.14 -13.51
N LEU A 130 11.11 16.35 -12.77
CA LEU A 130 11.03 16.45 -11.32
C LEU A 130 12.16 15.60 -10.72
N VAL A 131 13.12 16.27 -10.07
CA VAL A 131 14.26 15.64 -9.42
C VAL A 131 13.95 15.46 -7.94
N LEU A 132 13.87 14.22 -7.50
CA LEU A 132 13.51 13.83 -6.13
C LEU A 132 14.74 13.26 -5.42
N ARG A 133 14.87 13.61 -4.14
CA ARG A 133 15.92 13.13 -3.23
C ARG A 133 15.26 12.61 -1.98
N THR A 134 15.44 11.31 -1.71
CA THR A 134 14.91 10.66 -0.53
C THR A 134 16.06 10.32 0.42
N THR A 135 15.93 10.75 1.66
CA THR A 135 16.86 10.46 2.75
C THR A 135 16.14 9.93 3.97
N SER A 136 16.81 9.09 4.74
CA SER A 136 16.30 8.59 6.03
C SER A 136 17.42 8.69 7.05
N ALA A 137 17.12 9.28 8.20
CA ALA A 137 18.06 9.39 9.31
C ALA A 137 18.18 8.10 10.14
N GLU A 138 17.35 7.09 9.84
CA GLU A 138 17.33 5.83 10.57
C GLU A 138 18.64 5.03 10.44
N PRO A 139 19.07 4.31 11.50
CA PRO A 139 20.21 3.40 11.44
C PRO A 139 20.05 2.36 10.31
N GLY A 140 21.08 2.19 9.49
CA GLY A 140 21.07 1.24 8.38
C GLY A 140 20.25 1.66 7.16
N ALA A 141 19.78 2.92 7.13
CA ALA A 141 19.13 3.49 5.95
C ALA A 141 20.02 3.38 4.71
N PRO A 142 19.43 3.13 3.52
CA PRO A 142 20.18 3.15 2.27
C PRO A 142 20.80 4.54 2.03
N PRO A 143 21.82 4.63 1.15
CA PRO A 143 22.29 5.92 0.65
C PRO A 143 21.15 6.76 0.06
N GLU A 144 21.35 8.08 0.01
CA GLU A 144 20.43 9.01 -0.66
C GLU A 144 19.99 8.44 -2.02
N LEU A 145 18.68 8.31 -2.22
CA LEU A 145 18.11 7.91 -3.48
C LEU A 145 17.78 9.18 -4.28
N VAL A 146 18.33 9.28 -5.49
CA VAL A 146 18.00 10.36 -6.42
C VAL A 146 17.22 9.79 -7.60
N ARG A 147 15.99 10.27 -7.79
CA ARG A 147 15.15 9.94 -8.94
C ARG A 147 14.93 11.16 -9.82
N ARG A 148 14.80 10.91 -11.12
CA ARG A 148 14.41 11.91 -12.11
C ARG A 148 13.18 11.38 -12.82
N ILE A 149 12.14 12.18 -12.83
CA ILE A 149 10.85 11.84 -13.42
C ILE A 149 10.58 12.85 -14.52
N GLU A 150 10.53 12.38 -15.76
CA GLU A 150 10.08 13.20 -16.88
C GLU A 150 8.57 13.40 -16.77
N LEU A 151 8.13 14.66 -16.74
CA LEU A 151 6.72 15.00 -16.54
C LEU A 151 5.96 14.94 -17.87
N PRO A 152 4.82 14.23 -17.93
CA PRO A 152 3.91 14.29 -19.07
C PRO A 152 3.43 15.71 -19.39
N ASP A 153 3.01 15.95 -20.64
CA ASP A 153 2.52 17.27 -21.06
C ASP A 153 1.23 17.71 -20.32
N ASP A 154 0.41 16.73 -19.93
CA ASP A 154 -0.84 16.89 -19.16
C ASP A 154 -0.61 16.87 -17.63
N PHE A 155 0.65 16.93 -17.20
CA PHE A 155 0.99 16.92 -15.79
C PHE A 155 0.50 18.20 -15.10
N SER A 156 -0.15 18.02 -13.95
CA SER A 156 -0.61 19.11 -13.08
C SER A 156 -0.57 18.66 -11.62
N SER A 157 -1.30 19.37 -10.77
CA SER A 157 -1.56 18.96 -9.40
C SER A 157 -3.06 18.95 -9.14
N ASP A 158 -3.36 18.39 -7.99
CA ASP A 158 -4.71 18.23 -7.47
C ASP A 158 -5.39 19.59 -7.18
N VAL A 159 -4.63 20.65 -6.88
CA VAL A 159 -5.11 22.04 -6.78
C VAL A 159 -5.90 22.50 -8.02
N LEU A 160 -5.65 21.88 -9.18
CA LEU A 160 -6.37 22.12 -10.43
C LEU A 160 -7.90 22.08 -10.25
N ILE A 161 -8.42 21.29 -9.32
CA ILE A 161 -9.87 21.22 -9.14
C ILE A 161 -10.48 22.37 -8.41
N SER A 162 -9.81 22.82 -7.35
CA SER A 162 -10.25 23.98 -6.60
C SER A 162 -10.32 25.16 -7.56
N LEU A 163 -9.34 25.24 -8.46
CA LEU A 163 -9.33 26.22 -9.55
C LEU A 163 -10.47 26.01 -10.57
N MET A 164 -10.76 24.79 -10.99
CA MET A 164 -11.90 24.53 -11.88
C MET A 164 -13.24 24.86 -11.26
N ALA A 165 -13.43 24.53 -9.98
CA ALA A 165 -14.63 24.83 -9.22
C ALA A 165 -14.84 26.35 -9.17
N LEU A 166 -13.80 27.11 -8.80
CA LEU A 166 -13.78 28.59 -8.84
C LEU A 166 -14.15 29.14 -10.22
N ARG A 167 -13.70 28.49 -11.29
CA ARG A 167 -14.00 28.90 -12.67
C ARG A 167 -15.38 28.46 -13.16
N GLY A 168 -16.16 27.72 -12.36
CA GLY A 168 -17.43 27.12 -12.78
C GLY A 168 -17.27 26.10 -13.92
N GLN A 169 -16.11 25.44 -13.97
CA GLN A 169 -15.74 24.48 -15.01
C GLN A 169 -16.07 23.02 -14.65
N LEU A 170 -16.43 22.73 -13.40
CA LEU A 170 -16.90 21.39 -13.01
C LEU A 170 -18.40 21.25 -13.34
N LYS A 171 -18.71 20.68 -14.51
CA LYS A 171 -20.10 20.47 -14.95
C LYS A 171 -20.46 19.00 -14.91
N ALA A 172 -21.66 18.72 -14.38
CA ALA A 172 -22.19 17.37 -14.28
C ALA A 172 -22.16 16.63 -15.63
N GLY A 173 -21.65 15.40 -15.63
CA GLY A 173 -21.47 14.55 -16.80
C GLY A 173 -20.17 14.78 -17.58
N GLU A 174 -19.35 15.77 -17.21
CA GLU A 174 -18.01 15.94 -17.81
C GLU A 174 -17.00 14.93 -17.23
N THR A 175 -16.01 14.56 -18.03
CA THR A 175 -14.99 13.56 -17.69
C THR A 175 -13.64 13.95 -18.27
N PHE A 176 -12.53 13.55 -17.63
CA PHE A 176 -11.17 13.91 -18.03
C PHE A 176 -10.07 13.03 -17.49
N THR A 177 -8.85 13.26 -17.99
CA THR A 177 -7.60 12.78 -17.42
C THR A 177 -6.56 13.88 -17.21
N TYR A 178 -5.72 13.72 -16.20
CA TYR A 178 -4.46 14.46 -16.04
C TYR A 178 -3.45 13.57 -15.30
N SER A 179 -2.16 13.87 -15.50
CA SER A 179 -1.08 13.19 -14.78
C SER A 179 -0.73 13.95 -13.50
N VAL A 180 -0.48 13.23 -12.41
CA VAL A 180 -0.05 13.80 -11.12
C VAL A 180 1.05 12.95 -10.53
N TYR A 181 1.93 13.56 -9.74
CA TYR A 181 2.94 12.85 -8.97
C TYR A 181 2.44 12.69 -7.54
N ASP A 182 2.35 11.44 -7.09
CA ASP A 182 2.07 11.10 -5.71
C ASP A 182 3.40 10.87 -4.97
N PRO A 183 3.80 11.79 -4.06
CA PRO A 183 5.04 11.66 -3.30
C PRO A 183 4.98 10.57 -2.22
N GLU A 184 3.82 9.96 -2.00
CA GLU A 184 3.60 8.90 -1.02
C GLU A 184 4.02 7.54 -1.53
N VAL A 185 3.66 7.26 -2.77
CA VAL A 185 4.00 6.00 -3.45
C VAL A 185 5.11 6.19 -4.49
N ASP A 186 5.70 7.39 -4.55
CA ASP A 186 6.80 7.80 -5.42
C ASP A 186 6.51 7.46 -6.91
N MET A 187 5.33 7.84 -7.37
CA MET A 187 4.77 7.43 -8.66
C MET A 187 4.08 8.57 -9.38
N VAL A 188 4.30 8.67 -10.69
CA VAL A 188 3.40 9.44 -11.55
C VAL A 188 2.22 8.57 -11.89
N ASP A 189 1.03 9.03 -11.57
CA ASP A 189 -0.23 8.38 -11.87
C ASP A 189 -1.08 9.22 -12.82
N THR A 190 -2.03 8.57 -13.47
CA THR A 190 -3.05 9.22 -14.29
C THR A 190 -4.38 9.10 -13.58
N HIS A 191 -5.00 10.25 -13.32
CA HIS A 191 -6.31 10.31 -12.67
C HIS A 191 -7.38 10.50 -13.74
N THR A 192 -8.30 9.55 -13.86
CA THR A 192 -9.53 9.71 -14.63
C THR A 192 -10.61 10.24 -13.73
N VAL A 193 -11.27 11.33 -14.14
CA VAL A 193 -12.27 11.99 -13.33
C VAL A 193 -13.61 12.01 -14.02
N SER A 194 -14.68 11.79 -13.25
CA SER A 194 -16.03 12.19 -13.60
C SER A 194 -16.64 13.20 -12.61
N VAL A 195 -17.45 14.13 -13.13
CA VAL A 195 -18.26 15.05 -12.32
C VAL A 195 -19.68 14.50 -12.25
N SER A 196 -20.08 13.97 -11.09
CA SER A 196 -21.33 13.21 -10.95
C SER A 196 -22.56 14.11 -10.81
N GLY A 197 -22.41 15.31 -10.21
CA GLY A 197 -23.50 16.22 -9.96
C GLY A 197 -23.24 17.17 -8.80
N ARG A 198 -24.30 17.69 -8.19
CA ARG A 198 -24.22 18.44 -6.93
C ARG A 198 -24.97 17.71 -5.82
N GLU A 199 -24.40 17.73 -4.64
CA GLU A 199 -24.95 17.10 -3.43
C GLU A 199 -24.76 18.02 -2.23
N ALA A 200 -25.75 18.01 -1.32
CA ALA A 200 -25.67 18.79 -0.10
C ALA A 200 -24.68 18.17 0.89
N VAL A 201 -23.71 18.96 1.33
CA VAL A 201 -22.81 18.67 2.47
C VAL A 201 -23.10 19.69 3.56
N GLY A 202 -23.87 19.27 4.56
CA GLY A 202 -24.43 20.20 5.55
C GLY A 202 -25.41 21.17 4.90
N GLU A 203 -25.12 22.47 4.97
CA GLU A 203 -25.92 23.54 4.36
C GLU A 203 -25.40 23.99 2.98
N VAL A 204 -24.25 23.46 2.54
CA VAL A 204 -23.61 23.85 1.28
C VAL A 204 -23.96 22.84 0.19
N ASP A 205 -24.41 23.32 -0.96
CA ASP A 205 -24.60 22.50 -2.16
C ASP A 205 -23.26 22.42 -2.90
N ALA A 206 -22.62 21.26 -2.85
CA ALA A 206 -21.25 21.05 -3.34
C ALA A 206 -21.22 20.19 -4.59
N THR A 207 -20.26 20.43 -5.47
CA THR A 207 -20.03 19.61 -6.64
C THR A 207 -19.35 18.30 -6.24
N LEU A 208 -19.96 17.17 -6.60
CA LEU A 208 -19.39 15.84 -6.39
C LEU A 208 -18.52 15.45 -7.57
N VAL A 209 -17.30 15.07 -7.22
CA VAL A 209 -16.23 14.70 -8.14
C VAL A 209 -15.70 13.34 -7.76
N GLU A 210 -15.52 12.47 -8.74
CA GLU A 210 -14.95 11.13 -8.56
C GLU A 210 -13.67 10.97 -9.37
N ALA A 211 -12.54 10.84 -8.69
CA ALA A 211 -11.22 10.64 -9.30
C ALA A 211 -10.74 9.20 -9.12
N ALA A 212 -10.67 8.47 -10.22
CA ALA A 212 -10.13 7.13 -10.30
C ALA A 212 -8.64 7.17 -10.67
N SER A 213 -7.79 6.65 -9.79
CA SER A 213 -6.37 6.42 -10.06
C SER A 213 -6.18 5.16 -10.91
N GLU A 214 -5.47 5.29 -12.04
CA GLU A 214 -5.22 4.17 -12.94
C GLU A 214 -4.23 3.15 -12.34
N LYS A 215 -3.18 3.59 -11.66
CA LYS A 215 -2.13 2.70 -11.14
C LYS A 215 -2.41 2.16 -9.74
N LEU A 216 -3.07 2.92 -8.87
CA LEU A 216 -3.44 2.46 -7.52
C LEU A 216 -4.80 1.77 -7.51
N GLY A 217 -5.64 1.97 -8.53
CA GLY A 217 -6.95 1.34 -8.65
C GLY A 217 -7.90 1.74 -7.52
N ILE A 218 -7.76 2.96 -7.01
CA ILE A 218 -8.63 3.57 -6.00
C ILE A 218 -9.48 4.65 -6.63
N ASN A 219 -10.70 4.82 -6.11
CA ASN A 219 -11.58 5.93 -6.45
C ASN A 219 -11.69 6.85 -5.25
N VAL A 220 -11.54 8.15 -5.48
CA VAL A 220 -11.67 9.20 -4.45
C VAL A 220 -12.86 10.07 -4.81
N MET A 221 -13.80 10.16 -3.87
CA MET A 221 -14.97 11.02 -4.00
C MET A 221 -14.72 12.30 -3.21
N SER A 222 -14.80 13.46 -3.87
CA SER A 222 -14.57 14.78 -3.30
C SER A 222 -15.81 15.65 -3.50
N TRP A 223 -16.25 16.33 -2.43
CA TRP A 223 -17.31 17.33 -2.46
C TRP A 223 -16.68 18.70 -2.32
N VAL A 224 -16.73 19.51 -3.38
CA VAL A 224 -16.06 20.80 -3.49
C VAL A 224 -17.09 21.92 -3.66
N ASP A 225 -16.99 22.99 -2.88
CA ASP A 225 -17.88 24.15 -3.02
C ASP A 225 -17.52 25.05 -4.23
N ASP A 226 -18.35 26.05 -4.51
CA ASP A 226 -18.13 26.97 -5.65
C ASP A 226 -16.92 27.88 -5.45
N GLU A 227 -16.38 27.96 -4.23
CA GLU A 227 -15.14 28.66 -3.92
C GLU A 227 -13.90 27.74 -4.00
N GLY A 228 -14.06 26.51 -4.48
CA GLY A 228 -12.96 25.57 -4.64
C GLY A 228 -12.47 24.92 -3.35
N ARG A 229 -13.21 25.05 -2.24
CA ARG A 229 -12.84 24.42 -0.97
C ARG A 229 -13.40 23.00 -0.89
N LEU A 230 -12.57 22.08 -0.42
CA LEU A 230 -12.98 20.71 -0.12
C LEU A 230 -13.82 20.70 1.16
N LEU A 231 -15.04 20.19 1.10
CA LEU A 231 -15.91 20.05 2.27
C LEU A 231 -15.86 18.65 2.86
N ARG A 232 -15.77 17.65 1.99
CA ARG A 232 -15.73 16.24 2.34
C ARG A 232 -14.95 15.47 1.30
N GLN A 233 -14.28 14.43 1.74
CA GLN A 233 -13.69 13.42 0.88
C GLN A 233 -13.93 12.02 1.44
N SER A 234 -14.07 11.03 0.56
CA SER A 234 -14.11 9.63 0.96
C SER A 234 -13.39 8.76 -0.05
N VAL A 235 -12.80 7.66 0.43
CA VAL A 235 -12.15 6.65 -0.41
C VAL A 235 -12.86 5.31 -0.23
N PRO A 236 -13.90 5.03 -1.04
CA PRO A 236 -14.70 3.83 -0.89
C PRO A 236 -13.87 2.55 -0.98
N GLY A 237 -14.11 1.63 -0.05
CA GLY A 237 -13.44 0.33 -0.03
C GLY A 237 -12.02 0.35 0.53
N LEU A 238 -11.60 1.43 1.21
CA LEU A 238 -10.37 1.52 1.98
C LEU A 238 -10.66 1.94 3.43
N MET A 239 -10.94 0.97 4.32
CA MET A 239 -11.13 1.19 5.77
C MET A 239 -12.14 2.31 6.13
N ASP A 240 -13.16 2.54 5.31
CA ASP A 240 -14.09 3.68 5.41
C ASP A 240 -13.40 5.04 5.60
N LEU A 241 -12.24 5.22 4.95
CA LEU A 241 -11.44 6.44 5.03
C LEU A 241 -12.21 7.63 4.48
N SER A 242 -12.30 8.69 5.29
CA SER A 242 -12.90 9.95 4.90
C SER A 242 -12.27 11.15 5.59
N LEU A 243 -12.42 12.32 4.98
CA LEU A 243 -12.10 13.62 5.54
C LEU A 243 -13.38 14.43 5.59
N GLU A 244 -13.61 15.09 6.72
CA GLU A 244 -14.73 16.00 6.90
C GLU A 244 -14.19 17.34 7.40
N ARG A 245 -14.51 18.42 6.68
CA ARG A 245 -14.10 19.76 7.07
C ARG A 245 -14.75 20.15 8.38
N VAL A 246 -13.94 20.55 9.36
CA VAL A 246 -14.36 20.89 10.73
C VAL A 246 -13.56 22.08 11.24
N SER A 247 -13.86 22.55 12.45
CA SER A 247 -13.00 23.54 13.13
C SER A 247 -11.69 22.90 13.61
N GLU A 248 -10.64 23.70 13.77
CA GLU A 248 -9.38 23.27 14.40
C GLU A 248 -9.62 22.58 15.76
N GLN A 249 -10.46 23.21 16.60
CA GLN A 249 -10.78 22.68 17.92
C GLN A 249 -11.39 21.27 17.83
N GLU A 250 -12.36 21.08 16.94
CA GLU A 250 -13.01 19.79 16.73
C GLU A 250 -12.04 18.74 16.14
N ALA A 251 -11.23 19.12 15.16
CA ALA A 251 -10.25 18.24 14.53
C ALA A 251 -9.26 17.66 15.56
N VAL A 252 -8.80 18.48 16.51
CA VAL A 252 -7.80 18.10 17.51
C VAL A 252 -8.43 17.40 18.72
N GLU A 253 -9.58 17.88 19.22
CA GLU A 253 -10.18 17.35 20.45
C GLU A 253 -10.88 15.99 20.26
N THR A 254 -11.36 15.68 19.06
CA THR A 254 -12.11 14.44 18.80
C THR A 254 -11.23 13.23 18.49
N MET A 255 -9.91 13.42 18.35
CA MET A 255 -8.98 12.34 17.98
C MET A 255 -9.01 11.17 18.96
N ALA A 256 -9.31 9.98 18.46
CA ALA A 256 -9.20 8.74 19.20
C ALA A 256 -8.41 7.69 18.38
N PRO A 257 -7.51 6.92 18.98
CA PRO A 257 -6.83 5.86 18.23
C PRO A 257 -7.84 4.79 17.79
N PHE A 258 -7.74 4.32 16.55
CA PHE A 258 -8.48 3.14 16.12
C PHE A 258 -7.70 1.86 16.44
N GLU A 259 -8.41 0.80 16.81
CA GLU A 259 -7.82 -0.52 16.91
C GLU A 259 -7.89 -1.23 15.57
N ILE A 260 -6.86 -2.03 15.28
CA ILE A 260 -6.83 -2.80 14.05
C ILE A 260 -6.99 -4.27 14.37
N THR A 261 -8.06 -4.84 13.83
CA THR A 261 -8.27 -6.28 13.92
C THR A 261 -7.39 -6.97 12.89
N ASN A 262 -6.50 -7.84 13.35
CA ASN A 262 -5.56 -8.56 12.50
C ASN A 262 -6.08 -9.92 11.99
N THR A 263 -7.37 -10.19 12.20
CA THR A 263 -8.00 -11.47 11.88
C THR A 263 -9.42 -11.28 11.38
N ILE A 264 -9.83 -12.12 10.44
CA ILE A 264 -11.20 -12.29 9.98
C ILE A 264 -11.71 -13.60 10.57
N ALA A 265 -12.72 -13.54 11.43
CA ALA A 265 -13.34 -14.73 12.00
C ALA A 265 -14.10 -15.50 10.91
N VAL A 266 -14.11 -16.83 11.01
CA VAL A 266 -14.91 -17.71 10.14
C VAL A 266 -15.75 -18.64 11.01
N GLU A 267 -16.96 -18.95 10.56
CA GLU A 267 -17.88 -19.80 11.32
C GLU A 267 -17.47 -21.27 11.31
N GLN A 268 -16.99 -21.75 10.16
CA GLN A 268 -16.55 -23.13 9.99
C GLN A 268 -15.04 -23.27 10.26
N HIS A 269 -14.67 -24.37 10.90
CA HIS A 269 -13.27 -24.66 11.21
C HIS A 269 -12.65 -25.48 10.07
N LEU A 270 -11.58 -24.97 9.48
CA LEU A 270 -10.65 -25.80 8.72
C LEU A 270 -9.79 -26.63 9.70
N PRO A 271 -9.36 -27.84 9.31
CA PRO A 271 -8.40 -28.64 10.06
C PRO A 271 -7.06 -27.91 10.18
N LEU A 272 -6.15 -28.45 10.98
CA LEU A 272 -4.83 -27.85 11.20
C LEU A 272 -4.14 -27.56 9.86
N VAL A 273 -3.69 -26.32 9.71
CA VAL A 273 -2.81 -25.89 8.61
C VAL A 273 -1.64 -26.88 8.48
N ARG A 274 -1.28 -27.19 7.23
CA ARG A 274 -0.37 -28.23 6.70
C ARG A 274 -1.06 -29.47 6.17
N SER A 275 -2.34 -29.67 6.50
CA SER A 275 -3.12 -30.81 6.04
C SER A 275 -4.04 -30.49 4.87
N LEU A 276 -4.14 -29.23 4.43
CA LEU A 276 -5.10 -28.83 3.39
C LEU A 276 -4.50 -28.97 1.99
N GLN A 277 -5.23 -29.68 1.12
CA GLN A 277 -4.93 -29.80 -0.31
C GLN A 277 -5.72 -28.79 -1.14
N GLU A 278 -6.96 -28.51 -0.76
CA GLU A 278 -7.80 -27.53 -1.41
C GLU A 278 -8.66 -26.84 -0.35
N ALA A 279 -8.87 -25.54 -0.50
CA ALA A 279 -9.86 -24.77 0.25
C ALA A 279 -10.72 -23.99 -0.75
N ARG A 280 -12.02 -23.98 -0.55
CA ARG A 280 -12.99 -23.19 -1.30
C ARG A 280 -13.61 -22.17 -0.37
N LEU A 281 -13.45 -20.90 -0.73
CA LEU A 281 -13.87 -19.76 0.06
C LEU A 281 -14.85 -18.92 -0.76
N ARG A 282 -15.87 -18.39 -0.10
CA ARG A 282 -16.65 -17.26 -0.60
C ARG A 282 -16.16 -16.01 0.12
N ILE A 283 -15.76 -15.01 -0.66
CA ILE A 283 -15.27 -13.73 -0.14
C ILE A 283 -16.27 -12.67 -0.56
N ALA A 284 -16.91 -12.04 0.42
CA ALA A 284 -17.78 -10.89 0.23
C ALA A 284 -17.03 -9.60 0.55
N ARG A 285 -17.44 -8.49 -0.06
CA ARG A 285 -16.84 -7.16 0.14
C ARG A 285 -17.93 -6.12 0.37
N ASN A 286 -17.67 -5.15 1.24
CA ASN A 286 -18.64 -4.11 1.58
C ASN A 286 -18.92 -3.16 0.40
N VAL A 287 -17.92 -2.89 -0.44
CA VAL A 287 -18.00 -1.97 -1.58
C VAL A 287 -17.22 -2.52 -2.77
N GLY A 288 -17.88 -2.65 -3.92
CA GLY A 288 -17.26 -3.12 -5.16
C GLY A 288 -16.99 -4.63 -5.17
N SER A 289 -16.43 -5.12 -6.27
CA SER A 289 -16.20 -6.56 -6.45
C SER A 289 -15.06 -7.08 -5.56
N ALA A 290 -15.29 -8.22 -4.91
CA ALA A 290 -14.25 -8.98 -4.21
C ALA A 290 -13.26 -9.63 -5.19
N ALA A 291 -13.68 -9.95 -6.41
CA ALA A 291 -12.84 -10.60 -7.41
C ALA A 291 -11.71 -9.69 -7.94
N GLU A 292 -11.90 -8.36 -7.85
CA GLU A 292 -10.87 -7.36 -8.18
C GLU A 292 -9.79 -7.24 -7.11
N LEU A 293 -10.09 -7.64 -5.87
CA LEU A 293 -9.19 -7.51 -4.72
C LEU A 293 -8.24 -8.71 -4.58
N ILE A 294 -8.71 -9.89 -4.99
CA ILE A 294 -8.00 -11.15 -4.79
C ILE A 294 -7.38 -11.57 -6.13
N PRO A 295 -6.03 -11.64 -6.24
CA PRO A 295 -5.39 -11.97 -7.50
C PRO A 295 -5.51 -13.48 -7.81
N ALA A 296 -5.78 -13.81 -9.07
CA ALA A 296 -5.61 -15.19 -9.54
C ALA A 296 -4.11 -15.54 -9.63
N THR A 297 -3.74 -16.76 -9.19
CA THR A 297 -2.37 -17.26 -9.22
C THR A 297 -2.34 -18.70 -9.76
N ALA A 298 -1.16 -19.33 -9.79
CA ALA A 298 -1.05 -20.74 -10.16
C ALA A 298 -1.81 -21.68 -9.19
N ARG A 299 -1.96 -21.26 -7.92
CA ARG A 299 -2.64 -22.01 -6.86
C ARG A 299 -4.03 -21.47 -6.50
N GLN A 300 -4.31 -20.22 -6.85
CA GLN A 300 -5.52 -19.50 -6.47
C GLN A 300 -6.35 -19.20 -7.72
N ARG A 301 -7.52 -19.83 -7.84
CA ARG A 301 -8.50 -19.52 -8.88
C ARG A 301 -9.60 -18.65 -8.27
N VAL A 302 -9.89 -17.53 -8.93
CA VAL A 302 -10.91 -16.57 -8.51
C VAL A 302 -12.00 -16.54 -9.58
N VAL A 303 -13.26 -16.68 -9.16
CA VAL A 303 -14.44 -16.61 -10.03
C VAL A 303 -15.40 -15.60 -9.40
N ALA A 304 -15.78 -14.56 -10.16
CA ALA A 304 -16.77 -13.60 -9.70
C ALA A 304 -18.16 -14.26 -9.57
N ASP A 305 -18.87 -13.94 -8.49
CA ASP A 305 -20.24 -14.37 -8.21
C ASP A 305 -21.05 -13.15 -7.75
N GLY A 306 -21.50 -12.33 -8.70
CA GLY A 306 -21.99 -10.98 -8.40
C GLY A 306 -20.85 -10.09 -7.90
N ASP A 307 -21.06 -9.46 -6.73
CA ASP A 307 -20.02 -8.67 -6.05
C ASP A 307 -19.09 -9.54 -5.19
N ASP A 308 -19.46 -10.80 -4.92
CA ASP A 308 -18.64 -11.77 -4.21
C ASP A 308 -17.59 -12.43 -5.13
N ALA A 309 -16.63 -13.12 -4.51
CA ALA A 309 -15.68 -13.98 -5.19
C ALA A 309 -15.71 -15.39 -4.63
N LEU A 310 -15.83 -16.38 -5.51
CA LEU A 310 -15.55 -17.77 -5.22
C LEU A 310 -14.07 -18.05 -5.48
N VAL A 311 -13.33 -18.32 -4.41
CA VAL A 311 -11.89 -18.53 -4.43
C VAL A 311 -11.57 -19.99 -4.13
N THR A 312 -10.92 -20.68 -5.07
CA THR A 312 -10.38 -22.02 -4.86
C THR A 312 -8.87 -21.94 -4.72
N ILE A 313 -8.33 -22.37 -3.59
CA ILE A 313 -6.90 -22.39 -3.29
C ILE A 313 -6.44 -23.84 -3.24
N ALA A 314 -5.48 -24.24 -4.06
CA ALA A 314 -4.88 -25.57 -4.07
C ALA A 314 -3.50 -25.56 -3.39
N ARG A 315 -3.06 -26.62 -2.72
CA ARG A 315 -1.72 -26.72 -2.09
C ARG A 315 -0.57 -26.49 -3.08
N GLU A 316 0.49 -25.84 -2.60
CA GLU A 316 1.69 -25.60 -3.40
C GLU A 316 2.46 -26.91 -3.49
N MET A 317 2.77 -27.33 -4.72
CA MET A 317 3.52 -28.55 -4.93
C MET A 317 5.01 -28.24 -4.92
N PRO A 318 5.89 -29.16 -4.47
CA PRO A 318 7.31 -29.02 -4.73
C PRO A 318 7.57 -28.97 -6.25
N PRO A 319 8.59 -28.23 -6.72
CA PRO A 319 8.96 -28.25 -8.13
C PRO A 319 9.49 -29.64 -8.53
N SER A 320 9.18 -30.11 -9.75
CA SER A 320 9.72 -31.37 -10.28
C SER A 320 11.20 -31.28 -10.63
N ASP A 321 11.61 -30.11 -11.11
CA ASP A 321 12.96 -29.76 -11.53
C ASP A 321 13.35 -28.43 -10.91
N SER A 322 14.66 -28.18 -10.77
CA SER A 322 15.15 -26.92 -10.23
C SER A 322 16.32 -26.39 -11.05
N LEU A 323 16.30 -25.08 -11.27
CA LEU A 323 17.42 -24.38 -11.89
C LEU A 323 18.64 -24.34 -10.96
N PRO A 324 19.87 -24.27 -11.50
CA PRO A 324 21.05 -23.99 -10.70
C PRO A 324 21.10 -22.51 -10.28
N LEU A 325 21.78 -22.22 -9.17
CA LEU A 325 22.15 -20.86 -8.76
C LEU A 325 23.51 -20.43 -9.35
N PRO A 326 23.73 -19.13 -9.59
CA PRO A 326 22.72 -18.06 -9.56
C PRO A 326 21.76 -18.16 -10.76
N ILE A 327 20.50 -17.75 -10.59
CA ILE A 327 19.53 -17.71 -11.68
C ILE A 327 19.70 -16.39 -12.43
N GLU A 328 19.94 -16.48 -13.73
CA GLU A 328 19.97 -15.36 -14.66
C GLU A 328 18.80 -15.48 -15.65
N GLY A 329 18.14 -14.37 -15.99
CA GLY A 329 17.05 -14.37 -16.95
C GLY A 329 16.43 -13.01 -17.18
N GLU A 330 15.98 -12.76 -18.41
CA GLU A 330 15.20 -11.57 -18.75
C GLU A 330 13.90 -11.55 -17.91
N GLY A 331 13.63 -10.41 -17.25
CA GLY A 331 12.46 -10.24 -16.37
C GLY A 331 12.64 -10.66 -14.90
N LEU A 332 13.78 -11.22 -14.50
CA LEU A 332 14.05 -11.58 -13.09
C LEU A 332 14.96 -10.59 -12.35
N ALA A 333 15.57 -9.64 -13.08
CA ALA A 333 16.50 -8.67 -12.51
C ALA A 333 15.90 -7.84 -11.37
N GLU A 334 14.61 -7.49 -11.48
CA GLU A 334 13.88 -6.77 -10.43
C GLU A 334 13.84 -7.57 -9.11
N PHE A 335 13.57 -8.87 -9.20
CA PHE A 335 13.46 -9.77 -8.04
C PHE A 335 14.80 -10.25 -7.48
N LEU A 336 15.91 -9.81 -8.09
CA LEU A 336 17.28 -10.04 -7.62
C LEU A 336 17.91 -8.77 -7.04
N ARG A 337 17.41 -7.60 -7.44
CA ARG A 337 17.96 -6.29 -7.06
C ARG A 337 17.82 -6.06 -5.54
N PRO A 338 18.86 -5.51 -4.87
CA PRO A 338 18.72 -5.01 -3.50
C PRO A 338 17.70 -3.86 -3.43
N THR A 339 16.98 -3.77 -2.32
CA THR A 339 16.07 -2.64 -2.03
C THR A 339 16.38 -2.04 -0.66
N SER A 340 15.73 -0.93 -0.30
CA SER A 340 15.84 -0.31 1.02
C SER A 340 15.43 -1.25 2.16
N PHE A 341 14.49 -2.17 1.91
CA PHE A 341 14.07 -3.21 2.86
C PHE A 341 14.85 -4.52 2.72
N LEU A 342 15.30 -4.86 1.51
CA LEU A 342 16.00 -6.11 1.18
C LEU A 342 17.44 -5.82 0.76
N GLN A 343 18.31 -5.47 1.72
CA GLN A 343 19.70 -5.09 1.47
C GLN A 343 20.58 -6.30 1.09
N SER A 344 20.19 -7.09 0.08
CA SER A 344 20.84 -8.35 -0.32
C SER A 344 22.31 -8.21 -0.75
N ALA A 345 22.75 -7.01 -1.13
CA ALA A 345 24.14 -6.70 -1.42
C ALA A 345 24.98 -6.32 -0.18
N ASP A 346 24.37 -6.19 1.01
CA ASP A 346 25.11 -5.93 2.24
C ASP A 346 26.07 -7.10 2.54
N PRO A 347 27.36 -6.84 2.85
CA PRO A 347 28.32 -7.90 3.12
C PRO A 347 27.91 -8.90 4.18
N LYS A 348 27.21 -8.48 5.25
CA LYS A 348 26.75 -9.37 6.33
C LYS A 348 25.66 -10.32 5.84
N ILE A 349 24.70 -9.81 5.05
CA ILE A 349 23.64 -10.63 4.46
C ILE A 349 24.24 -11.60 3.44
N ALA A 350 25.11 -11.12 2.55
CA ALA A 350 25.75 -11.95 1.54
C ALA A 350 26.65 -13.05 2.12
N GLU A 351 27.40 -12.75 3.18
CA GLU A 351 28.21 -13.75 3.90
C GLU A 351 27.34 -14.79 4.59
N LYS A 352 26.30 -14.35 5.31
CA LYS A 352 25.38 -15.27 5.99
C LYS A 352 24.66 -16.18 4.99
N ALA A 353 24.18 -15.63 3.87
CA ALA A 353 23.50 -16.43 2.85
C ALA A 353 24.41 -17.50 2.25
N ARG A 354 25.67 -17.16 1.94
CA ARG A 354 26.69 -18.13 1.48
C ARG A 354 27.00 -19.20 2.52
N GLU A 355 27.09 -18.84 3.80
CA GLU A 355 27.29 -19.80 4.90
C GLU A 355 26.13 -20.81 4.99
N ILE A 356 24.89 -20.34 4.90
CA ILE A 356 23.70 -21.20 5.00
C ILE A 356 23.59 -22.16 3.80
N VAL A 357 23.81 -21.64 2.60
CA VAL A 357 23.67 -22.42 1.36
C VAL A 357 24.81 -23.43 1.20
N GLY A 358 26.05 -23.04 1.52
CA GLY A 358 27.24 -23.87 1.36
C GLY A 358 27.44 -24.31 -0.09
N ASP A 359 27.73 -25.59 -0.30
CA ASP A 359 27.98 -26.16 -1.64
C ASP A 359 26.69 -26.53 -2.42
N GLU A 360 25.52 -26.11 -1.94
CA GLU A 360 24.27 -26.36 -2.65
C GLU A 360 24.20 -25.52 -3.92
N THR A 361 23.88 -26.17 -5.04
CA THR A 361 23.83 -25.54 -6.36
C THR A 361 22.41 -25.48 -6.91
N SER A 362 21.50 -26.32 -6.42
CA SER A 362 20.08 -26.29 -6.77
C SER A 362 19.38 -25.10 -6.12
N ALA A 363 18.66 -24.30 -6.89
CA ALA A 363 17.87 -23.18 -6.39
C ALA A 363 16.83 -23.64 -5.37
N TRP A 364 16.19 -24.79 -5.59
CA TRP A 364 15.24 -25.38 -4.65
C TRP A 364 15.92 -25.93 -3.39
N GLY A 365 17.11 -26.53 -3.54
CA GLY A 365 17.92 -26.94 -2.40
C GLY A 365 18.30 -25.75 -1.51
N ALA A 366 18.77 -24.67 -2.13
CA ALA A 366 19.14 -23.44 -1.45
C ALA A 366 17.94 -22.78 -0.76
N ALA A 367 16.80 -22.68 -1.44
CA ALA A 367 15.56 -22.14 -0.88
C ALA A 367 15.11 -22.89 0.39
N GLN A 368 15.17 -24.24 0.37
CA GLN A 368 14.83 -25.06 1.53
C GLN A 368 15.80 -24.85 2.70
N LYS A 369 17.11 -24.77 2.42
CA LYS A 369 18.12 -24.48 3.47
C LYS A 369 17.89 -23.10 4.11
N LEU A 370 17.64 -22.08 3.29
CA LEU A 370 17.35 -20.73 3.76
C LEU A 370 16.07 -20.69 4.62
N CYS A 371 14.98 -21.27 4.13
CA CYS A 371 13.70 -21.34 4.85
C CYS A 371 13.86 -22.07 6.21
N ALA A 372 14.51 -23.24 6.21
CA ALA A 372 14.79 -24.00 7.43
C ALA A 372 15.66 -23.21 8.42
N TRP A 373 16.70 -22.52 7.92
CA TRP A 373 17.59 -21.74 8.76
C TRP A 373 16.86 -20.55 9.39
N VAL A 374 16.09 -19.80 8.62
CA VAL A 374 15.29 -18.67 9.11
C VAL A 374 14.35 -19.15 10.21
N LYS A 375 13.58 -20.22 9.96
CA LYS A 375 12.65 -20.79 10.95
C LYS A 375 13.35 -21.20 12.24
N THR A 376 14.56 -21.76 12.13
CA THR A 376 15.29 -22.33 13.27
C THR A 376 15.96 -21.25 14.12
N ASN A 377 16.46 -20.19 13.49
CA ASN A 377 17.32 -19.21 14.15
C ASN A 377 16.59 -17.93 14.53
N MET A 378 15.45 -17.61 13.92
CA MET A 378 14.65 -16.47 14.31
C MET A 378 13.71 -16.78 15.47
N HIS A 379 13.69 -15.89 16.46
CA HIS A 379 12.73 -15.95 17.56
C HIS A 379 11.43 -15.24 17.18
N SER A 380 10.33 -15.99 17.17
CA SER A 380 9.00 -15.44 16.93
C SER A 380 8.56 -14.56 18.11
N VAL A 381 8.44 -13.26 17.89
CA VAL A 381 7.97 -12.27 18.86
C VAL A 381 6.99 -11.32 18.18
N SER A 382 6.26 -10.52 18.96
CA SER A 382 5.56 -9.38 18.37
C SER A 382 6.57 -8.45 17.72
N SER A 383 6.34 -8.08 16.46
CA SER A 383 7.21 -7.15 15.74
C SER A 383 7.29 -5.79 16.43
N GLU A 384 8.39 -5.09 16.16
CA GLU A 384 8.51 -3.68 16.55
C GLU A 384 7.50 -2.85 15.72
N PRO A 385 6.88 -1.81 16.29
CA PRO A 385 5.80 -1.07 15.65
C PRO A 385 6.22 -0.13 14.50
N ARG A 386 7.43 -0.31 13.94
CA ARG A 386 8.06 0.52 12.90
C ARG A 386 8.54 -0.38 11.76
N PRO A 387 8.59 -0.02 10.47
CA PRO A 387 9.22 -0.92 9.47
C PRO A 387 10.69 -1.29 9.82
N ILE A 388 11.16 -2.47 9.43
CA ILE A 388 12.53 -2.94 9.73
C ILE A 388 13.18 -3.49 8.46
N THR A 389 14.48 -3.28 8.35
CA THR A 389 15.27 -3.73 7.20
C THR A 389 15.81 -5.15 7.41
N ALA A 390 16.12 -5.87 6.32
CA ALA A 390 16.71 -7.20 6.39
C ALA A 390 17.99 -7.25 7.24
N LEU A 391 18.81 -6.19 7.19
CA LEU A 391 20.04 -6.08 7.97
C LEU A 391 19.75 -6.01 9.48
N GLU A 392 18.82 -5.15 9.88
CA GLU A 392 18.38 -5.05 11.27
C GLU A 392 17.77 -6.38 11.77
N ILE A 393 17.01 -7.08 10.92
CA ILE A 393 16.45 -8.40 11.27
C ILE A 393 17.57 -9.42 11.48
N LEU A 394 18.57 -9.45 10.59
CA LEU A 394 19.71 -10.35 10.72
C LEU A 394 20.51 -10.09 12.01
N GLU A 395 20.59 -8.84 12.45
CA GLU A 395 21.25 -8.47 13.71
C GLU A 395 20.42 -8.81 14.95
N ALA A 396 19.10 -8.59 14.88
CA ALA A 396 18.19 -8.80 16.01
C ALA A 396 17.71 -10.25 16.17
N MET A 397 17.67 -11.03 15.08
CA MET A 397 17.22 -12.42 15.00
C MET A 397 15.86 -12.69 15.66
N ARG A 398 14.93 -11.73 15.53
CA ARG A 398 13.59 -11.79 16.11
C ARG A 398 12.57 -11.02 15.27
N GLY A 399 11.31 -11.46 15.30
CA GLY A 399 10.19 -10.75 14.66
C GLY A 399 8.99 -11.66 14.44
N ASP A 400 7.97 -11.14 13.74
CA ASP A 400 6.80 -11.91 13.31
C ASP A 400 6.99 -12.45 11.88
N CYS A 401 5.90 -12.90 11.25
CA CYS A 401 5.94 -13.45 9.90
C CYS A 401 6.55 -12.51 8.85
N THR A 402 6.38 -11.21 9.02
CA THR A 402 6.94 -10.18 8.13
C THR A 402 8.46 -10.21 8.15
N GLU A 403 9.09 -10.21 9.34
CA GLU A 403 10.54 -10.24 9.45
C GLU A 403 11.13 -11.56 8.95
N HIS A 404 10.45 -12.69 9.17
CA HIS A 404 10.89 -13.98 8.64
C HIS A 404 10.90 -13.96 7.10
N ALA A 405 9.84 -13.42 6.49
CA ALA A 405 9.71 -13.33 5.05
C ALA A 405 10.74 -12.34 4.44
N ILE A 406 10.93 -11.16 5.05
CA ILE A 406 11.92 -10.17 4.61
C ILE A 406 13.35 -10.76 4.68
N LEU A 407 13.71 -11.42 5.79
CA LEU A 407 15.04 -12.00 5.94
C LEU A 407 15.26 -13.13 4.93
N MET A 408 14.29 -14.02 4.75
CA MET A 408 14.35 -15.08 3.74
C MET A 408 14.54 -14.51 2.33
N ALA A 409 13.76 -13.48 1.97
CA ALA A 409 13.82 -12.85 0.67
C ALA A 409 15.21 -12.22 0.41
N ALA A 410 15.77 -11.50 1.39
CA ALA A 410 17.08 -10.86 1.28
C ALA A 410 18.23 -11.87 1.18
N LEU A 411 18.21 -12.92 2.00
CA LEU A 411 19.21 -14.01 1.94
C LEU A 411 19.14 -14.74 0.58
N GLY A 412 17.94 -14.98 0.05
CA GLY A 412 17.74 -15.58 -1.27
C GLY A 412 18.39 -14.75 -2.38
N ARG A 413 18.07 -13.46 -2.46
CA ARG A 413 18.65 -12.55 -3.47
C ARG A 413 20.18 -12.53 -3.41
N ALA A 414 20.75 -12.59 -2.21
CA ALA A 414 22.19 -12.54 -2.00
C ALA A 414 22.95 -13.75 -2.59
N VAL A 415 22.27 -14.87 -2.87
CA VAL A 415 22.82 -16.06 -3.54
C VAL A 415 22.29 -16.24 -4.97
N GLY A 416 21.65 -15.20 -5.53
CA GLY A 416 21.11 -15.25 -6.89
C GLY A 416 19.80 -16.02 -7.03
N LEU A 417 19.04 -16.18 -5.94
CA LEU A 417 17.68 -16.72 -5.95
C LEU A 417 16.68 -15.54 -6.04
N PRO A 418 15.91 -15.39 -7.14
CA PRO A 418 14.91 -14.33 -7.23
C PRO A 418 13.79 -14.55 -6.21
N THR A 419 13.43 -13.50 -5.48
CA THR A 419 12.42 -13.57 -4.41
C THR A 419 11.38 -12.46 -4.48
N LYS A 420 10.16 -12.79 -4.06
CA LYS A 420 9.07 -11.84 -3.82
C LYS A 420 8.56 -11.97 -2.39
N LEU A 421 8.05 -10.88 -1.84
CA LEU A 421 7.28 -10.92 -0.60
C LEU A 421 5.81 -11.03 -0.94
N VAL A 422 5.12 -11.88 -0.20
CA VAL A 422 3.68 -12.06 -0.29
C VAL A 422 3.02 -11.50 0.95
N THR A 423 1.96 -10.73 0.78
CA THR A 423 1.03 -10.36 1.85
C THR A 423 -0.33 -10.96 1.58
N GLY A 424 -0.98 -11.43 2.64
CA GLY A 424 -2.28 -12.06 2.51
C GLY A 424 -2.83 -12.51 3.84
N LEU A 425 -3.63 -13.56 3.79
CA LEU A 425 -4.33 -14.13 4.92
C LEU A 425 -3.97 -15.61 5.05
N ALA A 426 -3.69 -16.06 6.27
CA ALA A 426 -3.46 -17.47 6.55
C ALA A 426 -4.43 -17.93 7.64
N TYR A 427 -5.08 -19.08 7.42
CA TYR A 427 -5.98 -19.66 8.40
C TYR A 427 -5.21 -20.07 9.66
N VAL A 428 -5.64 -19.68 10.86
CA VAL A 428 -5.03 -20.07 12.14
C VAL A 428 -6.13 -20.24 13.19
N GLY A 429 -6.60 -21.47 13.40
CA GLY A 429 -7.47 -21.83 14.53
C GLY A 429 -8.82 -21.12 14.53
N GLY A 430 -9.59 -21.25 13.44
CA GLY A 430 -10.95 -20.72 13.30
C GLY A 430 -11.03 -19.28 12.76
N LYS A 431 -9.94 -18.74 12.22
CA LYS A 431 -9.87 -17.37 11.68
C LYS A 431 -8.79 -17.26 10.62
N PHE A 432 -8.96 -16.34 9.68
CA PHE A 432 -7.91 -15.93 8.75
C PHE A 432 -7.16 -14.74 9.35
N GLY A 433 -5.88 -14.93 9.70
CA GLY A 433 -5.02 -13.87 10.19
C GLY A 433 -4.19 -13.26 9.07
N TYR A 434 -3.97 -11.95 9.10
CA TYR A 434 -3.02 -11.33 8.18
C TYR A 434 -1.62 -11.91 8.38
N HIS A 435 -1.00 -12.27 7.27
CA HIS A 435 0.24 -13.03 7.24
C HIS A 435 1.13 -12.57 6.08
N ALA A 436 2.42 -12.87 6.20
CA ALA A 436 3.40 -12.58 5.17
C ALA A 436 4.35 -13.76 4.98
N TRP A 437 4.68 -14.08 3.74
CA TRP A 437 5.56 -15.19 3.36
C TRP A 437 6.36 -14.85 2.10
N THR A 438 7.13 -15.79 1.55
CA THR A 438 8.08 -15.53 0.46
C THR A 438 7.80 -16.41 -0.76
N GLU A 439 7.81 -15.82 -1.96
CA GLU A 439 7.95 -16.62 -3.19
C GLU A 439 9.41 -16.70 -3.60
N VAL A 440 9.83 -17.87 -4.06
CA VAL A 440 11.14 -18.08 -4.67
C VAL A 440 10.97 -18.56 -6.12
N TYR A 441 11.81 -18.08 -7.02
CA TYR A 441 11.83 -18.57 -8.39
C TYR A 441 12.84 -19.70 -8.55
N VAL A 442 12.37 -20.90 -8.88
CA VAL A 442 13.20 -22.11 -9.05
C VAL A 442 13.05 -22.77 -10.42
N GLY A 443 12.60 -21.99 -11.41
CA GLY A 443 12.06 -22.43 -12.71
C GLY A 443 10.57 -22.15 -12.85
N ARG A 444 9.91 -21.94 -11.70
CA ARG A 444 8.61 -21.31 -11.51
C ARG A 444 8.59 -20.66 -10.12
N TRP A 445 7.63 -19.78 -9.88
CA TRP A 445 7.39 -19.25 -8.53
C TRP A 445 6.83 -20.37 -7.63
N VAL A 446 7.39 -20.46 -6.43
CA VAL A 446 6.98 -21.39 -5.37
C VAL A 446 6.86 -20.60 -4.08
N GLU A 447 5.70 -20.67 -3.44
CA GLU A 447 5.41 -20.01 -2.17
C GLU A 447 5.91 -20.85 -0.99
N MET A 448 6.71 -20.22 -0.12
CA MET A 448 7.30 -20.81 1.08
C MET A 448 7.02 -19.92 2.30
N ASP A 449 6.76 -20.52 3.45
CA ASP A 449 6.55 -19.79 4.70
C ASP A 449 7.71 -20.02 5.69
N PRO A 450 8.66 -19.08 5.82
CA PRO A 450 9.76 -19.19 6.76
C PRO A 450 9.34 -19.00 8.23
N ALA A 451 8.20 -18.35 8.50
CA ALA A 451 7.69 -18.16 9.85
C ALA A 451 7.15 -19.48 10.43
N TRP A 452 6.55 -20.31 9.57
CA TRP A 452 6.05 -21.63 9.92
C TRP A 452 7.01 -22.77 9.56
N GLY A 453 8.01 -22.51 8.72
CA GLY A 453 8.96 -23.52 8.23
C GLY A 453 8.34 -24.42 7.17
N GLU A 454 7.38 -23.90 6.40
CA GLU A 454 6.72 -24.64 5.32
C GLU A 454 7.50 -24.43 4.03
N MET A 455 8.06 -25.52 3.51
CA MET A 455 8.77 -25.46 2.23
C MET A 455 7.81 -25.17 1.07
N THR A 456 6.54 -25.52 1.21
CA THR A 456 5.48 -25.22 0.25
C THR A 456 4.23 -24.91 1.06
N VAL A 457 3.62 -23.75 0.83
CA VAL A 457 2.39 -23.35 1.54
C VAL A 457 1.21 -24.25 1.20
N ASP A 458 0.34 -24.49 2.17
CA ASP A 458 -0.89 -25.25 1.99
C ASP A 458 -2.07 -24.37 1.54
N ALA A 459 -3.23 -24.99 1.29
CA ALA A 459 -4.42 -24.26 0.85
C ALA A 459 -5.04 -23.32 1.92
N GLY A 460 -4.48 -23.23 3.12
CA GLY A 460 -4.85 -22.26 4.14
C GLY A 460 -4.30 -20.85 3.90
N HIS A 461 -3.45 -20.66 2.89
CA HIS A 461 -2.83 -19.38 2.52
C HIS A 461 -3.54 -18.73 1.34
N LEU A 462 -4.21 -17.61 1.60
CA LEU A 462 -4.89 -16.75 0.64
C LEU A 462 -4.01 -15.54 0.32
N MET A 463 -3.43 -15.51 -0.88
CA MET A 463 -2.62 -14.38 -1.35
C MET A 463 -3.51 -13.17 -1.67
N VAL A 464 -3.11 -11.98 -1.19
CA VAL A 464 -3.72 -10.69 -1.54
C VAL A 464 -2.80 -9.89 -2.46
N HIS A 465 -1.49 -9.90 -2.21
CA HIS A 465 -0.50 -9.22 -3.04
C HIS A 465 0.85 -9.94 -3.03
N SER A 466 1.61 -9.84 -4.12
CA SER A 466 3.00 -10.29 -4.21
C SER A 466 3.85 -9.32 -5.02
N GLY A 467 5.06 -9.01 -4.55
CA GLY A 467 5.92 -8.01 -5.19
C GLY A 467 7.39 -8.03 -4.78
N SER A 468 8.20 -7.17 -5.40
CA SER A 468 9.66 -7.09 -5.24
C SER A 468 10.11 -6.32 -3.99
N VAL A 469 9.19 -5.67 -3.27
CA VAL A 469 9.45 -4.91 -2.02
C VAL A 469 10.50 -3.79 -2.18
N ASP A 470 10.42 -3.08 -3.30
CA ASP A 470 10.88 -1.69 -3.32
C ASP A 470 9.80 -0.75 -2.76
N GLU A 471 10.08 0.54 -2.66
CA GLU A 471 9.18 1.54 -2.06
C GLU A 471 7.80 1.54 -2.74
N GLN A 472 7.78 1.46 -4.07
CA GLN A 472 6.54 1.39 -4.86
C GLN A 472 5.79 0.07 -4.61
N SER A 473 6.47 -1.06 -4.67
CA SER A 473 5.87 -2.38 -4.41
C SER A 473 5.36 -2.50 -2.98
N PHE A 474 6.04 -1.89 -2.01
CA PHE A 474 5.61 -1.87 -0.62
C PHE A 474 4.32 -1.07 -0.46
N ALA A 475 4.24 0.13 -1.04
CA ALA A 475 3.02 0.93 -1.05
C ALA A 475 1.83 0.22 -1.73
N GLN A 476 2.08 -0.54 -2.80
CA GLN A 476 1.04 -1.37 -3.43
C GLN A 476 0.59 -2.54 -2.54
N ALA A 477 1.53 -3.23 -1.89
CA ALA A 477 1.21 -4.31 -0.94
C ALA A 477 0.40 -3.78 0.25
N SER A 478 0.80 -2.61 0.74
CA SER A 478 0.10 -1.79 1.72
C SER A 478 -1.34 -1.52 1.29
N LEU A 479 -1.54 -0.92 0.13
CA LEU A 479 -2.86 -0.57 -0.37
C LEU A 479 -3.76 -1.80 -0.58
N ALA A 480 -3.23 -2.87 -1.17
CA ALA A 480 -3.97 -4.11 -1.36
C ALA A 480 -4.47 -4.70 -0.02
N THR A 481 -3.61 -4.67 1.01
CA THR A 481 -3.95 -5.10 2.37
C THR A 481 -4.95 -4.14 3.04
N GLY A 482 -4.79 -2.83 2.86
CA GLY A 482 -5.73 -1.82 3.37
C GLY A 482 -7.15 -2.02 2.83
N ARG A 483 -7.26 -2.42 1.55
CA ARG A 483 -8.55 -2.68 0.88
C ARG A 483 -9.24 -3.96 1.33
N THR A 484 -8.55 -4.84 2.07
CA THR A 484 -9.15 -6.01 2.74
C THR A 484 -9.50 -5.72 4.21
N LEU A 485 -8.84 -4.77 4.88
CA LEU A 485 -9.01 -4.50 6.31
C LEU A 485 -10.41 -3.95 6.63
N GLY A 486 -11.19 -4.73 7.39
CA GLY A 486 -12.57 -4.40 7.77
C GLY A 486 -13.56 -4.33 6.60
N ALA A 487 -13.11 -4.64 5.38
CA ALA A 487 -13.87 -4.49 4.15
C ALA A 487 -14.36 -5.82 3.55
N ILE A 488 -13.84 -6.95 4.03
CA ILE A 488 -14.20 -8.28 3.54
C ILE A 488 -14.69 -9.21 4.65
N SER A 489 -15.54 -10.16 4.27
CA SER A 489 -15.89 -11.35 5.05
C SER A 489 -15.47 -12.61 4.28
N ILE A 490 -15.21 -13.69 5.01
CA ILE A 490 -14.80 -14.98 4.42
C ILE A 490 -15.72 -16.07 4.96
N GLU A 491 -16.31 -16.83 4.04
CA GLU A 491 -17.06 -18.05 4.34
C GLU A 491 -16.33 -19.24 3.71
N ILE A 492 -16.29 -20.37 4.43
CA ILE A 492 -15.70 -21.61 3.91
C ILE A 492 -16.83 -22.42 3.26
N GLU A 493 -16.71 -22.63 1.96
CA GLU A 493 -17.63 -23.42 1.14
C GLU A 493 -17.28 -24.92 1.17
N GLY A 494 -16.01 -25.23 1.43
CA GLY A 494 -15.55 -26.61 1.58
C GLY A 494 -14.03 -26.74 1.47
N TYR A 495 -13.51 -27.92 1.77
CA TYR A 495 -12.08 -28.20 1.68
C TYR A 495 -11.78 -29.67 1.38
N THR A 496 -10.55 -29.92 0.93
CA THR A 496 -9.98 -31.26 0.77
C THR A 496 -8.73 -31.39 1.61
N THR A 497 -8.63 -32.44 2.43
CA THR A 497 -7.43 -32.75 3.22
C THR A 497 -6.41 -33.59 2.46
N SER A 498 -5.21 -33.68 3.00
CA SER A 498 -4.05 -34.38 2.43
C SER A 498 -4.24 -35.88 2.23
N ASP A 499 -5.15 -36.50 2.98
CA ASP A 499 -5.58 -37.88 2.82
C ASP A 499 -6.71 -38.06 1.77
N GLY A 500 -7.17 -36.97 1.15
CA GLY A 500 -8.19 -36.96 0.11
C GLY A 500 -9.64 -36.86 0.61
N ARG A 501 -9.88 -36.71 1.92
CA ARG A 501 -11.23 -36.46 2.45
C ARG A 501 -11.71 -35.08 1.99
N ARG A 502 -12.95 -35.02 1.50
CA ARG A 502 -13.65 -33.79 1.11
C ARG A 502 -14.74 -33.48 2.12
N VAL A 503 -14.86 -32.20 2.47
CA VAL A 503 -15.88 -31.69 3.40
C VAL A 503 -16.51 -30.47 2.74
N GLU A 504 -17.84 -30.47 2.66
CA GLU A 504 -18.62 -29.34 2.15
C GLU A 504 -19.14 -28.47 3.30
N ALA A 505 -19.52 -27.22 3.01
CA ALA A 505 -20.11 -26.32 3.98
C ALA A 505 -21.31 -26.94 4.69
N GLY A 506 -21.30 -26.89 6.02
CA GLY A 506 -22.40 -27.39 6.87
C GLY A 506 -22.32 -28.88 7.24
N GLU A 507 -21.33 -29.63 6.75
CA GLU A 507 -21.02 -30.97 7.25
C GLU A 507 -20.07 -30.85 8.47
N GLU A 508 -20.61 -30.89 9.70
CA GLU A 508 -19.78 -30.86 10.92
C GLU A 508 -18.81 -32.07 10.99
N GLU A 509 -17.60 -31.83 11.50
CA GLU A 509 -16.68 -32.91 11.93
C GLU A 509 -17.34 -33.72 13.06
N GLN A 510 -17.82 -34.93 12.75
CA GLN A 510 -18.17 -35.94 13.75
C GLN A 510 -16.95 -36.66 14.31
#